data_AF-A0A815GU48-F1
#
_entry.id   AF-A0A815GU48-F1
#
_cell.length_a   1.000
_cell.length_b   1.000
_cell.length_c   1.000
_cell.angle_alpha   90.00
_cell.angle_beta   90.00
_cell.angle_gamma   90.00
#
_symmetry.space_group_name_H-M   'P 1'
#
loop_
_entity.id
_entity.type
_entity.pdbx_description
1 polymer ?
#
loop_
_entity_poly.entity_id
_entity_poly.type
_entity_poly.pdbx_seq_one_letter_code
_entity_poly.pdbx_strand_id
1 'polypeptide(L)'
;MDAEKYFLLQDQSVPTNRGFYTSDKRTTAPQVKFKRTQKFEPKILVWIAISEKGISKPFFSKQKQAVSQTTYLNQCIIQRLMPFVTSYHNKEKVLFWPDLASSHYGNNVLQYLDQNDVQFVDKKFNPQNCPQARPIETLWSILKNMVYDEGWEAKTINQLRRRIAKKLKEIDIKVAQQMFSGIRRQLRKIADNGPYEACSS
;
A
#
# COMPACT_ATOMS: atom_id res chain seq x y z
N MET A 1 -7.34 7.89 0.94
CA MET A 1 -7.06 6.71 0.10
C MET A 1 -6.54 5.60 0.97
N ASP A 2 -6.74 4.35 0.59
CA ASP A 2 -6.09 3.22 1.23
C ASP A 2 -5.50 2.23 0.20
N ALA A 3 -4.75 1.27 0.70
CA ALA A 3 -4.24 0.13 -0.05
C ALA A 3 -3.63 -0.87 0.93
N GLU A 4 -3.38 -2.09 0.45
CA GLU A 4 -2.50 -3.04 1.11
C GLU A 4 -1.14 -3.22 0.41
N LYS A 5 -0.11 -3.52 1.21
CA LYS A 5 1.21 -3.91 0.72
C LYS A 5 1.79 -5.08 1.51
N TYR A 6 2.39 -6.03 0.81
CA TYR A 6 3.17 -7.10 1.44
C TYR A 6 4.60 -6.64 1.74
N PHE A 7 5.07 -6.95 2.95
CA PHE A 7 6.47 -6.85 3.36
C PHE A 7 7.01 -8.25 3.65
N LEU A 8 8.25 -8.50 3.25
CA LEU A 8 8.98 -9.75 3.44
C LEU A 8 9.97 -9.58 4.60
N LEU A 9 10.55 -10.67 5.08
CA LEU A 9 11.57 -10.58 6.14
C LEU A 9 12.84 -9.87 5.68
N GLN A 10 13.22 -10.03 4.41
CA GLN A 10 14.36 -9.39 3.78
C GLN A 10 13.87 -8.66 2.54
N ASP A 11 14.53 -7.56 2.17
CA ASP A 11 14.17 -6.91 0.93
C ASP A 11 14.59 -7.78 -0.25
N GLN A 12 13.60 -8.25 -1.00
CA GLN A 12 13.92 -8.82 -2.29
C GLN A 12 14.22 -7.76 -3.33
N SER A 13 13.85 -6.48 -3.17
CA SER A 13 14.10 -5.46 -4.20
C SER A 13 15.50 -4.87 -4.17
N VAL A 14 16.41 -5.57 -4.84
CA VAL A 14 17.02 -4.92 -6.00
C VAL A 14 16.61 -5.71 -7.25
N PRO A 15 15.87 -5.10 -8.19
CA PRO A 15 15.65 -5.67 -9.52
C PRO A 15 16.79 -5.32 -10.48
N THR A 16 17.99 -4.97 -10.00
CA THR A 16 19.20 -5.06 -10.82
C THR A 16 19.77 -6.47 -10.69
N ASN A 17 19.75 -7.20 -11.80
CA ASN A 17 20.49 -8.46 -12.01
C ASN A 17 20.29 -9.59 -10.98
N ARG A 18 19.04 -9.95 -10.68
CA ARG A 18 18.75 -11.28 -10.10
C ARG A 18 18.69 -12.42 -11.12
N GLY A 19 18.80 -12.09 -12.41
CA GLY A 19 18.99 -13.07 -13.48
C GLY A 19 20.47 -13.28 -13.76
N PHE A 20 20.91 -14.54 -13.79
CA PHE A 20 22.19 -14.91 -14.40
C PHE A 20 21.89 -15.17 -15.87
N TYR A 21 22.30 -14.27 -16.76
CA TYR A 21 22.20 -14.49 -18.20
C TYR A 21 23.41 -15.32 -18.62
N THR A 22 23.17 -16.56 -19.06
CA THR A 22 24.22 -17.44 -19.57
C THR A 22 23.80 -18.00 -20.91
N SER A 23 24.70 -17.93 -21.90
CA SER A 23 24.53 -18.59 -23.20
C SER A 23 24.80 -20.10 -23.12
N ASP A 24 25.43 -20.58 -22.04
CA ASP A 24 25.67 -22.00 -21.80
C ASP A 24 25.18 -22.43 -20.40
N LYS A 25 24.20 -23.33 -20.38
CA LYS A 25 23.69 -23.92 -19.13
C LYS A 25 24.74 -24.77 -18.42
N ARG A 26 25.80 -25.25 -19.08
CA ARG A 26 26.80 -26.14 -18.45
C ARG A 26 27.76 -25.39 -17.52
N THR A 27 28.05 -24.12 -17.81
CA THR A 27 28.99 -23.28 -17.05
C THR A 27 28.37 -22.52 -15.87
N THR A 28 27.04 -22.57 -15.72
CA THR A 28 26.36 -21.86 -14.63
C THR A 28 26.55 -22.59 -13.30
N ALA A 29 26.89 -21.82 -12.26
CA ALA A 29 27.13 -22.35 -10.93
C ALA A 29 25.86 -23.00 -10.33
N PRO A 30 25.95 -24.14 -9.62
CA PRO A 30 24.79 -24.86 -9.07
C PRO A 30 23.87 -23.99 -8.19
N GLN A 31 24.45 -23.08 -7.40
CA GLN A 31 23.73 -22.14 -6.54
C GLN A 31 22.81 -21.16 -7.29
N VAL A 32 23.08 -20.92 -8.57
CA VAL A 32 22.25 -20.10 -9.45
C VAL A 32 21.20 -20.97 -10.15
N LYS A 33 21.58 -22.17 -10.61
CA LYS A 33 20.68 -23.15 -11.25
C LYS A 33 19.56 -23.63 -10.32
N PHE A 34 19.89 -23.85 -9.05
CA PHE A 34 18.99 -24.45 -8.06
C PHE A 34 18.60 -23.45 -6.98
N LYS A 35 18.44 -22.17 -7.32
CA LYS A 35 17.91 -21.16 -6.39
C LYS A 35 16.45 -21.49 -6.08
N ARG A 36 16.23 -22.31 -5.06
CA ARG A 36 14.91 -22.61 -4.52
C ARG A 36 14.35 -21.31 -3.94
N THR A 37 13.49 -20.62 -4.67
CA THR A 37 12.58 -19.65 -4.06
C THR A 37 11.67 -20.43 -3.12
N GLN A 38 11.81 -20.21 -1.81
CA GLN A 38 10.95 -20.85 -0.83
C GLN A 38 9.51 -20.43 -1.15
N LYS A 39 8.64 -21.39 -1.48
CA LYS A 39 7.29 -21.16 -2.03
C LYS A 39 6.40 -20.30 -1.12
N PHE A 40 6.82 -20.05 0.13
CA PHE A 40 6.13 -19.26 1.13
C PHE A 40 7.12 -18.51 2.03
N GLU A 41 7.91 -17.60 1.47
CA GLU A 41 8.68 -16.68 2.32
C GLU A 41 7.74 -15.98 3.32
N PRO A 42 8.11 -15.91 4.61
CA PRO A 42 7.28 -15.25 5.61
C PRO A 42 7.04 -13.79 5.22
N LYS A 43 5.78 -13.44 5.04
CA LYS A 43 5.34 -12.09 4.68
C LYS A 43 4.25 -11.59 5.60
N ILE A 44 4.15 -10.28 5.72
CA ILE A 44 3.09 -9.58 6.45
C ILE A 44 2.37 -8.65 5.47
N LEU A 45 1.03 -8.70 5.47
CA LEU A 45 0.22 -7.74 4.73
C LEU A 45 -0.08 -6.55 5.64
N VAL A 46 0.19 -5.35 5.13
CA VAL A 46 -0.03 -4.10 5.85
C VAL A 46 -1.09 -3.31 5.11
N TRP A 47 -2.12 -2.87 5.82
CA TRP A 47 -3.11 -1.92 5.32
C TRP A 47 -2.93 -0.57 5.99
N ILE A 48 -3.01 0.52 5.22
CA ILE A 48 -2.93 1.90 5.70
C ILE A 48 -3.91 2.76 4.89
N ALA A 49 -4.52 3.75 5.54
CA ALA A 49 -5.18 4.87 4.89
C ALA A 49 -4.37 6.16 5.05
N ILE A 50 -4.34 6.99 4.01
CA ILE A 50 -3.64 8.27 3.99
C ILE A 50 -4.50 9.41 3.43
N SER A 51 -4.15 10.62 3.83
CA SER A 51 -4.64 11.89 3.31
C SER A 51 -3.54 12.94 3.37
N GLU A 52 -3.79 14.13 2.83
CA GLU A 52 -2.88 15.28 3.00
C GLU A 52 -2.66 15.68 4.47
N LYS A 53 -3.58 15.32 5.37
CA LYS A 53 -3.51 15.68 6.79
C LYS A 53 -2.86 14.64 7.68
N GLY A 54 -2.69 13.41 7.19
CA GLY A 54 -2.22 12.34 8.06
C GLY A 54 -2.10 10.98 7.41
N ILE A 55 -1.52 10.08 8.18
CA ILE A 55 -1.39 8.64 7.90
C ILE A 55 -2.09 7.89 9.04
N SER A 56 -2.96 6.94 8.70
CA SER A 56 -3.70 6.15 9.69
C SER A 56 -2.76 5.21 10.45
N LYS A 57 -3.27 4.65 11.56
CA LYS A 57 -2.62 3.49 12.17
C LYS A 57 -2.64 2.32 11.18
N PRO A 58 -1.55 1.53 11.07
CA PRO A 58 -1.52 0.39 10.18
C PRO A 58 -2.33 -0.78 10.75
N PHE A 59 -2.98 -1.55 9.87
CA PHE A 59 -3.44 -2.90 10.18
C PHE A 59 -2.43 -3.91 9.65
N PHE A 60 -2.16 -4.94 10.45
CA PHE A 60 -1.26 -6.02 10.10
C PHE A 60 -2.08 -7.31 10.03
N SER A 61 -2.23 -7.88 8.83
CA SER A 61 -2.96 -9.14 8.68
C SER A 61 -2.20 -10.30 9.30
N LYS A 62 -2.95 -11.28 9.80
CA LYS A 62 -2.38 -12.57 10.21
C LYS A 62 -1.82 -13.29 8.98
N GLN A 63 -0.70 -13.98 9.15
CA GLN A 63 -0.03 -14.66 8.04
C GLN A 63 -1.00 -15.62 7.30
N LYS A 64 -0.85 -15.69 5.98
CA LYS A 64 -1.57 -16.62 5.08
C LYS A 64 -3.08 -16.39 4.94
N GLN A 65 -3.63 -15.28 5.45
CA GLN A 65 -5.03 -14.91 5.23
C GLN A 65 -5.11 -13.66 4.34
N ALA A 66 -5.84 -13.78 3.23
CA ALA A 66 -6.32 -12.63 2.48
C ALA A 66 -7.29 -11.82 3.36
N VAL A 67 -7.33 -10.51 3.18
CA VAL A 67 -8.27 -9.66 3.91
C VAL A 67 -9.68 -9.96 3.41
N SER A 68 -10.49 -10.59 4.26
CA SER A 68 -11.91 -10.79 3.96
C SER A 68 -12.67 -9.47 4.12
N GLN A 69 -13.84 -9.36 3.50
CA GLN A 69 -14.74 -8.21 3.65
C GLN A 69 -15.04 -7.88 5.13
N THR A 70 -15.26 -8.89 5.97
CA THR A 70 -15.46 -8.72 7.43
C THR A 70 -14.20 -8.22 8.13
N THR A 71 -13.02 -8.71 7.74
CA THR A 71 -11.76 -8.25 8.31
C THR A 71 -11.51 -6.80 7.92
N TYR A 72 -11.74 -6.46 6.65
CA TYR A 72 -11.62 -5.10 6.15
C TYR A 72 -12.55 -4.14 6.89
N LEU A 73 -13.85 -4.45 7.00
CA LEU A 73 -14.80 -3.62 7.74
C LEU A 73 -14.35 -3.42 9.19
N ASN A 74 -14.12 -4.50 9.93
CA ASN A 74 -13.88 -4.40 11.37
C ASN A 74 -12.50 -3.83 11.70
N GLN A 75 -11.46 -4.23 10.97
CA GLN A 75 -10.08 -3.87 11.29
C GLN A 75 -9.61 -2.62 10.55
N CYS A 76 -9.93 -2.48 9.27
CA CYS A 76 -9.45 -1.37 8.46
C CYS A 76 -10.39 -0.17 8.57
N ILE A 77 -11.69 -0.36 8.39
CA ILE A 77 -12.66 0.74 8.42
C ILE A 77 -12.94 1.20 9.85
N ILE A 78 -13.60 0.35 10.66
CA ILE A 78 -14.10 0.74 11.99
C ILE A 78 -12.97 1.12 12.94
N GLN A 79 -11.94 0.28 13.06
CA GLN A 79 -10.89 0.49 14.07
C GLN A 79 -9.80 1.49 13.65
N ARG A 80 -9.71 1.87 12.37
CA ARG A 80 -8.59 2.67 11.85
C ARG A 80 -9.04 3.84 11.00
N LEU A 81 -9.82 3.61 9.93
CA LEU A 81 -10.31 4.70 9.07
C LEU A 81 -11.19 5.67 9.86
N MET A 82 -12.16 5.17 10.64
CA MET A 82 -13.08 6.06 11.37
C MET A 82 -12.35 6.93 12.39
N PRO A 83 -11.50 6.40 13.31
CA PRO A 83 -10.70 7.24 14.18
C PRO A 83 -9.77 8.20 13.43
N PHE A 84 -9.24 7.79 12.27
CA PHE A 84 -8.40 8.64 11.43
C PHE A 84 -9.18 9.81 10.83
N VAL A 85 -10.39 9.59 10.29
CA VAL A 85 -11.26 10.64 9.79
C VAL A 85 -11.67 11.59 10.92
N THR A 86 -12.11 11.05 12.05
CA THR A 86 -12.51 11.88 13.21
C THR A 86 -11.36 12.73 13.74
N SER A 87 -10.15 12.18 13.85
CA SER A 87 -9.00 12.89 14.43
C SER A 87 -8.38 13.93 13.50
N TYR A 88 -8.30 13.67 12.19
CA TYR A 88 -7.58 14.55 11.26
C TYR A 88 -8.50 15.46 10.43
N HIS A 89 -9.76 15.07 10.23
CA HIS A 89 -10.68 15.77 9.33
C HIS A 89 -11.93 16.34 10.03
N ASN A 90 -12.09 16.12 11.34
CA ASN A 90 -13.19 16.58 12.20
C ASN A 90 -14.19 17.57 11.56
N LYS A 91 -15.38 17.08 11.17
CA LYS A 91 -16.51 17.80 10.52
C LYS A 91 -16.34 18.16 9.04
N GLU A 92 -15.19 17.87 8.41
CA GLU A 92 -15.05 18.02 6.97
C GLU A 92 -15.70 16.85 6.23
N LYS A 93 -16.28 17.15 5.07
CA LYS A 93 -16.72 16.12 4.13
C LYS A 93 -15.49 15.43 3.54
N VAL A 94 -15.31 14.16 3.88
CA VAL A 94 -14.20 13.35 3.37
C VAL A 94 -14.70 12.48 2.22
N LEU A 95 -13.97 12.54 1.10
CA LEU A 95 -14.09 11.56 0.02
C LEU A 95 -13.06 10.45 0.22
N PHE A 96 -13.52 9.29 0.70
CA PHE A 96 -12.71 8.10 0.83
C PHE A 96 -12.55 7.39 -0.52
N TRP A 97 -11.32 7.20 -0.97
CA TRP A 97 -11.03 6.49 -2.21
C TRP A 97 -10.40 5.13 -1.88
N PRO A 98 -11.21 4.05 -1.80
CA PRO A 98 -10.71 2.71 -1.56
C PRO A 98 -9.94 2.15 -2.75
N ASP A 99 -9.10 1.14 -2.55
CA ASP A 99 -8.61 0.36 -3.69
C ASP A 99 -9.69 -0.54 -4.32
N LEU A 100 -9.39 -1.11 -5.49
CA LEU A 100 -10.32 -1.90 -6.29
C LEU A 100 -10.55 -3.34 -5.81
N ALA A 101 -10.03 -3.74 -4.65
CA ALA A 101 -10.26 -5.06 -4.10
C ALA A 101 -11.76 -5.31 -3.86
N SER A 102 -12.25 -6.50 -4.24
CA SER A 102 -13.66 -6.85 -4.10
C SER A 102 -14.17 -6.75 -2.66
N SER A 103 -13.30 -6.99 -1.67
CA SER A 103 -13.60 -6.82 -0.25
C SER A 103 -13.96 -5.39 0.14
N HIS A 104 -13.43 -4.38 -0.57
CA HIS A 104 -13.62 -2.97 -0.22
C HIS A 104 -14.95 -2.41 -0.71
N TYR A 105 -15.52 -3.06 -1.73
CA TYR A 105 -16.82 -2.73 -2.31
C TYR A 105 -17.92 -3.70 -1.88
N GLY A 106 -17.70 -4.45 -0.80
CA GLY A 106 -18.72 -5.34 -0.25
C GLY A 106 -19.87 -4.57 0.38
N ASN A 107 -21.11 -5.06 0.24
CA ASN A 107 -22.33 -4.35 0.67
C ASN A 107 -22.28 -3.84 2.12
N ASN A 108 -21.80 -4.65 3.06
CA ASN A 108 -21.71 -4.24 4.47
C ASN A 108 -20.69 -3.10 4.71
N VAL A 109 -19.65 -2.99 3.88
CA VAL A 109 -18.64 -1.93 3.95
C VAL A 109 -19.25 -0.64 3.44
N LEU A 110 -19.87 -0.69 2.25
CA LEU A 110 -20.49 0.48 1.63
C LEU A 110 -21.63 1.02 2.50
N GLN A 111 -22.48 0.13 3.03
CA GLN A 111 -23.55 0.50 3.96
C GLN A 111 -23.00 1.15 5.22
N TYR A 112 -21.91 0.64 5.78
CA TYR A 112 -21.29 1.24 6.97
C TYR A 112 -20.74 2.63 6.68
N LEU A 113 -20.05 2.82 5.54
CA LEU A 113 -19.52 4.13 5.15
C LEU A 113 -20.65 5.16 4.95
N ASP A 114 -21.74 4.77 4.27
CA ASP A 114 -22.91 5.61 4.04
C ASP A 114 -23.61 6.00 5.37
N GLN A 115 -23.83 5.03 6.25
CA GLN A 115 -24.41 5.27 7.59
C GLN A 115 -23.57 6.19 8.48
N ASN A 116 -22.27 6.31 8.20
CA ASN A 116 -21.35 7.16 8.95
C ASN A 116 -20.96 8.44 8.18
N ASP A 117 -21.72 8.81 7.14
CA ASP A 117 -21.52 10.02 6.32
C ASP A 117 -20.11 10.14 5.71
N VAL A 118 -19.53 8.99 5.34
CA VAL A 118 -18.25 8.92 4.63
C VAL A 118 -18.52 8.70 3.15
N GLN A 119 -18.41 9.77 2.36
CA GLN A 119 -18.49 9.65 0.90
C GLN A 119 -17.34 8.78 0.39
N PHE A 120 -17.60 7.98 -0.64
CA PHE A 120 -16.56 7.14 -1.22
C PHE A 120 -16.57 7.14 -2.75
N VAL A 121 -15.40 6.85 -3.35
CA VAL A 121 -15.27 6.71 -4.79
C VAL A 121 -15.91 5.41 -5.24
N ASP A 122 -17.01 5.56 -5.96
CA ASP A 122 -17.80 4.49 -6.52
C ASP A 122 -16.98 3.58 -7.44
N LYS A 123 -17.25 2.27 -7.45
CA LYS A 123 -16.40 1.29 -8.17
C LYS A 123 -16.27 1.61 -9.65
N LYS A 124 -17.34 2.10 -10.27
CA LYS A 124 -17.40 2.49 -11.69
C LYS A 124 -16.53 3.70 -12.04
N PHE A 125 -16.21 4.55 -11.06
CA PHE A 125 -15.39 5.76 -11.23
C PHE A 125 -13.96 5.56 -10.73
N ASN A 126 -13.63 4.39 -10.19
CA ASN A 126 -12.29 4.05 -9.71
C ASN A 126 -11.48 3.43 -10.85
N PRO A 127 -10.53 4.16 -11.47
CA PRO A 127 -9.81 3.68 -12.64
C PRO A 127 -8.95 2.45 -12.31
N GLN A 128 -9.15 1.37 -13.07
CA GLN A 128 -8.31 0.18 -12.96
C GLN A 128 -6.90 0.46 -13.47
N ASN A 129 -5.90 -0.23 -12.89
CA ASN A 129 -4.50 -0.19 -13.35
C ASN A 129 -3.91 1.23 -13.46
N CYS A 130 -4.29 2.14 -12.56
CA CYS A 130 -3.78 3.50 -12.51
C CYS A 130 -3.01 3.81 -11.20
N PRO A 131 -1.93 3.06 -10.86
CA PRO A 131 -1.16 3.27 -9.65
C PRO A 131 -0.54 4.68 -9.55
N GLN A 132 -0.22 5.29 -10.68
CA GLN A 132 0.30 6.66 -10.77
C GLN A 132 -0.66 7.69 -10.16
N ALA A 133 -1.97 7.46 -10.23
CA ALA A 133 -2.97 8.33 -9.62
C ALA A 133 -3.10 8.14 -8.09
N ARG A 134 -2.33 7.21 -7.50
CA ARG A 134 -2.47 6.80 -6.10
C ARG A 134 -1.20 7.17 -5.32
N PRO A 135 -1.17 8.35 -4.65
CA PRO A 135 -0.13 8.75 -3.70
C PRO A 135 0.40 7.66 -2.77
N ILE A 136 -0.48 6.73 -2.35
CA ILE A 136 -0.11 5.65 -1.43
C ILE A 136 0.95 4.69 -2.01
N GLU A 137 1.08 4.56 -3.32
CA GLU A 137 2.17 3.78 -3.93
C GLU A 137 3.55 4.42 -3.72
N THR A 138 3.59 5.76 -3.72
CA THR A 138 4.82 6.50 -3.41
C THR A 138 5.15 6.33 -1.92
N LEU A 139 4.14 6.42 -1.05
CA LEU A 139 4.32 6.15 0.39
C LEU A 139 4.87 4.74 0.63
N TRP A 140 4.33 3.72 -0.06
CA TRP A 140 4.84 2.36 0.06
C TRP A 140 6.31 2.26 -0.32
N SER A 141 6.73 2.96 -1.37
CA SER A 141 8.13 2.97 -1.82
C SER A 141 9.04 3.62 -0.77
N ILE A 142 8.63 4.77 -0.21
CA ILE A 142 9.38 5.45 0.87
C ILE A 142 9.47 4.57 2.10
N LEU A 143 8.34 4.05 2.57
CA LEU A 143 8.29 3.18 3.76
C LEU A 143 9.15 1.94 3.57
N LYS A 144 9.13 1.35 2.36
CA LYS A 144 9.95 0.20 2.02
C LYS A 144 11.45 0.51 2.15
N ASN A 145 11.90 1.60 1.54
CA ASN A 145 13.29 2.04 1.62
C ASN A 145 13.71 2.27 3.09
N MET A 146 12.86 2.93 3.89
CA MET A 146 13.15 3.17 5.31
C MET A 146 13.19 1.88 6.15
N VAL A 147 12.35 0.88 5.83
CA VAL A 147 12.29 -0.37 6.56
C VAL A 147 13.58 -1.18 6.38
N TYR A 148 14.03 -1.32 5.12
CA TYR A 148 15.18 -2.14 4.72
C TYR A 148 16.47 -1.34 4.52
N ASP A 149 16.49 -0.10 4.99
CA ASP A 149 17.65 0.77 4.99
C ASP A 149 18.90 0.06 5.53
N GLU A 150 20.06 0.33 4.95
CA GLU A 150 21.34 -0.31 5.27
C GLU A 150 21.32 -1.86 5.17
N GLY A 151 20.44 -2.42 4.33
CA GLY A 151 20.31 -3.87 4.18
C GLY A 151 19.66 -4.55 5.38
N TRP A 152 18.83 -3.82 6.14
CA TRP A 152 18.18 -4.36 7.32
C TRP A 152 17.26 -5.54 6.98
N GLU A 153 17.36 -6.62 7.75
CA GLU A 153 16.52 -7.81 7.63
C GLU A 153 15.88 -8.19 8.97
N ALA A 154 14.66 -8.72 8.92
CA ALA A 154 13.91 -9.22 10.06
C ALA A 154 14.13 -10.72 10.26
N LYS A 155 14.48 -11.13 11.47
CA LYS A 155 14.52 -12.56 11.86
C LYS A 155 13.11 -13.14 12.08
N THR A 156 12.14 -12.30 12.42
CA THR A 156 10.75 -12.71 12.68
C THR A 156 9.74 -11.69 12.17
N ILE A 157 8.51 -12.13 11.92
CA ILE A 157 7.40 -11.25 11.54
C ILE A 157 7.11 -10.19 12.60
N ASN A 158 7.26 -10.54 13.89
CA ASN A 158 7.07 -9.57 14.96
C ASN A 158 8.15 -8.49 14.99
N GLN A 159 9.37 -8.80 14.56
CA GLN A 159 10.42 -7.80 14.39
C GLN A 159 10.12 -6.90 13.18
N LEU A 160 9.72 -7.49 12.05
CA LEU A 160 9.30 -6.76 10.86
C LEU A 160 8.13 -5.81 11.16
N ARG A 161 7.08 -6.30 11.83
CA ARG A 161 5.91 -5.51 12.26
C ARG A 161 6.32 -4.30 13.10
N ARG A 162 7.22 -4.49 14.07
CA ARG A 162 7.73 -3.42 14.94
C ARG A 162 8.54 -2.40 14.15
N ARG A 163 9.40 -2.85 13.23
CA ARG A 163 10.18 -1.98 12.34
C ARG A 163 9.28 -1.14 11.44
N ILE A 164 8.31 -1.76 10.75
CA ILE A 164 7.33 -1.06 9.90
C ILE A 164 6.58 0.00 10.71
N ALA A 165 6.04 -0.37 11.88
CA ALA A 165 5.31 0.57 12.72
C ALA A 165 6.18 1.72 13.22
N LYS A 166 7.47 1.48 13.50
CA LYS A 166 8.44 2.51 13.87
C LYS A 166 8.70 3.45 12.69
N LYS A 167 9.08 2.91 11.53
CA LYS A 167 9.42 3.69 10.33
C LYS A 167 8.24 4.49 9.79
N LEU A 168 7.03 3.96 9.88
CA LEU A 168 5.83 4.69 9.51
C LEU A 168 5.62 5.96 10.34
N LYS A 169 5.96 5.93 11.64
CA LYS A 169 5.87 7.11 12.53
C LYS A 169 6.97 8.15 12.27
N GLU A 170 8.07 7.74 11.64
CA GLU A 170 9.18 8.64 11.27
C GLU A 170 8.90 9.40 9.98
N ILE A 171 7.88 9.02 9.20
CA ILE A 171 7.50 9.73 7.97
C ILE A 171 6.90 11.09 8.35
N ASP A 172 7.57 12.16 7.92
CA ASP A 172 7.10 13.53 8.09
C ASP A 172 5.78 13.73 7.30
N ILE A 173 4.81 14.38 7.94
CA ILE A 173 3.54 14.74 7.31
C ILE A 173 3.71 15.55 6.02
N LYS A 174 4.78 16.35 5.90
CA LYS A 174 5.11 17.10 4.69
C LYS A 174 5.25 16.20 3.47
N VAL A 175 5.72 14.97 3.65
CA VAL A 175 5.80 13.97 2.58
C VAL A 175 4.39 13.63 2.06
N ALA A 176 3.43 13.37 2.95
CA ALA A 176 2.06 13.12 2.57
C ALA A 176 1.43 14.35 1.90
N GLN A 177 1.61 15.55 2.46
CA GLN A 177 1.12 16.80 1.87
C GLN A 177 1.65 17.01 0.44
N GLN A 178 2.94 16.78 0.22
CA GLN A 178 3.56 16.92 -1.10
C GLN A 178 2.97 15.91 -2.09
N MET A 179 2.78 14.64 -1.70
CA MET A 179 2.16 13.63 -2.56
C MET A 179 0.73 13.99 -2.97
N PHE A 180 -0.05 14.60 -2.07
CA PHE A 180 -1.43 14.99 -2.36
C PHE A 180 -1.54 16.33 -3.12
N SER A 181 -0.57 17.24 -3.00
CA SER A 181 -0.60 18.57 -3.62
C SER A 181 -0.80 18.55 -5.14
N GLY A 182 -0.22 17.55 -5.82
CA GLY A 182 -0.27 17.42 -7.28
C GLY A 182 -1.47 16.60 -7.80
N ILE A 183 -2.23 15.96 -6.93
CA ILE A 183 -3.12 14.87 -7.34
C ILE A 183 -4.26 15.34 -8.23
N ARG A 184 -4.87 16.48 -7.95
CA ARG A 184 -5.99 17.01 -8.76
C ARG A 184 -5.54 17.32 -10.19
N ARG A 185 -4.36 17.92 -10.33
CA ARG A 185 -3.74 18.21 -11.63
C ARG A 185 -3.42 16.92 -12.37
N GLN A 186 -2.89 15.93 -11.66
CA GLN A 186 -2.55 14.63 -12.24
C GLN A 186 -3.80 13.88 -12.71
N LEU A 187 -4.86 13.84 -11.91
CA LEU A 187 -6.14 13.22 -12.29
C LEU A 187 -6.76 13.90 -13.51
N ARG A 188 -6.68 15.23 -13.62
CA ARG A 188 -7.13 15.96 -14.80
C ARG A 188 -6.33 15.57 -16.04
N LYS A 189 -5.00 15.57 -15.96
CA LYS A 189 -4.15 15.10 -17.07
C LYS A 189 -4.49 13.66 -17.51
N ILE A 190 -4.75 12.77 -16.55
CA ILE A 190 -5.15 11.39 -16.82
C ILE A 190 -6.52 11.32 -17.49
N ALA A 191 -7.47 12.13 -17.05
CA ALA A 191 -8.80 12.20 -17.67
C ALA A 191 -8.73 12.73 -19.11
N ASP A 192 -7.90 13.74 -19.36
CA ASP A 192 -7.80 14.41 -20.67
C ASP A 192 -6.98 13.60 -21.68
N ASN A 193 -5.86 13.00 -21.25
CA ASN A 193 -4.85 12.42 -22.15
C ASN A 193 -4.51 10.95 -21.84
N GLY A 194 -5.15 10.35 -20.85
CA GLY A 194 -4.91 8.96 -20.46
C GLY A 194 -3.80 8.76 -19.41
N PRO A 195 -3.65 7.51 -18.92
CA PRO A 195 -2.84 7.19 -17.73
C PRO A 195 -1.34 7.48 -17.86
N TYR A 196 -0.77 7.39 -19.07
CA TYR A 196 0.69 7.49 -19.27
C TYR A 196 1.22 8.92 -19.21
N GLU A 197 0.38 9.92 -19.45
CA GLU A 197 0.76 11.34 -19.40
C GLU A 197 0.95 11.89 -17.97
N ALA A 198 0.55 11.12 -16.96
CA ALA A 198 0.80 11.45 -15.57
C ALA A 198 2.28 11.38 -15.18
N CYS A 199 3.10 10.66 -15.96
CA CYS A 199 4.54 10.49 -15.77
C CYS A 199 5.37 11.42 -16.67
N SER A 200 4.73 12.07 -17.65
CA SER A 200 5.33 13.08 -18.52
C SER A 200 5.38 14.42 -17.78
N SER A 201 6.46 14.69 -17.06
CA SER A 201 6.74 15.99 -16.46
C SER A 201 8.24 16.25 -16.45
#